data_AF-A0A7C1ZHV4-F1
#
_entry.id   AF-A0A7C1ZHV4-F1
#
_cell.length_a   1.000
_cell.length_b   1.000
_cell.length_c   1.000
_cell.angle_alpha   90.00
_cell.angle_beta   90.00
_cell.angle_gamma   90.00
#
_symmetry.space_group_name_H-M   'P 1'
#
loop_
_entity.id
_entity.type
_entity.pdbx_description
1 polymer ?
#
loop_
_entity_poly.entity_id
_entity_poly.type
_entity_poly.pdbx_seq_one_letter_code
_entity_poly.pdbx_strand_id
1 'polypeptide(L)'
;MLSEIIEKGENEKVEFKETFRYDIDSQSKNKALKKEVTKAICGLLNSQGGMVLIGVSDGCKVKGLNPDLKLYKGESAIKNRDNLLKDINSTCREHLGTRVIGLLTISYETVEEEEIILIEISPSDEPVFCEDKIFYLRNGPATIQLEGRDLTDYSIKHFGRNESQKEQLGEKFKNLYNRLASKDPEYVIIDVKSSVEDIGKINLGKILKMEYIIDSKERIMLMEHNKWNLSIKTRSSPHLRLIKYINGDSQTYDFEIPDENEDILNEFLNLIKDRCKKNEIF
;
A
#
# COMPACT_ATOMS: atom_id res chain seq x y z
N MET A 1 10.22 2.78 -21.61
CA MET A 1 9.48 2.41 -20.38
C MET A 1 10.43 2.06 -19.22
N LEU A 2 11.21 0.96 -19.23
CA LEU A 2 12.28 0.71 -18.23
C LEU A 2 13.65 1.29 -18.65
N SER A 3 13.99 1.23 -19.93
CA SER A 3 15.21 1.84 -20.48
C SER A 3 15.32 3.34 -20.14
N GLU A 4 14.24 4.10 -20.32
CA GLU A 4 14.16 5.52 -19.95
C GLU A 4 14.34 5.77 -18.45
N ILE A 5 13.94 4.83 -17.59
CA ILE A 5 14.15 4.91 -16.14
C ILE A 5 15.64 4.72 -15.84
N ILE A 6 16.27 3.74 -16.50
CA ILE A 6 17.70 3.46 -16.37
C ILE A 6 18.53 4.67 -16.83
N GLU A 7 18.20 5.25 -17.98
CA GLU A 7 18.86 6.46 -18.51
C GLU A 7 18.77 7.66 -17.56
N LYS A 8 17.66 7.81 -16.83
CA LYS A 8 17.46 8.88 -15.85
C LYS A 8 18.23 8.68 -14.55
N GLY A 9 18.74 7.47 -14.29
CA GLY A 9 19.54 7.17 -13.12
C GLY A 9 18.76 6.97 -11.83
N GLU A 10 19.51 6.71 -10.76
CA GLU A 10 18.97 6.57 -9.40
C GLU A 10 18.36 7.88 -8.90
N ASN A 11 17.28 7.75 -8.13
CA ASN A 11 16.54 8.88 -7.56
C ASN A 11 15.77 8.45 -6.31
N GLU A 12 14.86 9.29 -5.82
CA GLU A 12 14.07 9.03 -4.62
C GLU A 12 13.13 7.81 -4.71
N LYS A 13 12.90 7.27 -5.91
CA LYS A 13 12.06 6.09 -6.16
C LYS A 13 12.78 4.98 -6.93
N VAL A 14 14.03 5.16 -7.32
CA VAL A 14 14.76 4.21 -8.16
C VAL A 14 16.13 3.97 -7.56
N GLU A 15 16.46 2.70 -7.34
CA GLU A 15 17.77 2.21 -6.93
C GLU A 15 18.28 1.16 -7.91
N PHE A 16 19.56 1.20 -8.24
CA PHE A 16 20.24 0.19 -9.03
C PHE A 16 21.15 -0.67 -8.16
N LYS A 17 21.25 -1.93 -8.54
CA LYS A 17 22.22 -2.88 -8.01
C LYS A 17 22.76 -3.70 -9.17
N GLU A 18 24.08 -3.71 -9.34
CA GLU A 18 24.68 -4.46 -10.45
C GLU A 18 24.43 -5.97 -10.29
N THR A 19 24.48 -6.46 -9.05
CA THR A 19 24.28 -7.88 -8.70
C THR A 19 23.57 -8.04 -7.36
N PHE A 20 23.07 -9.24 -7.08
CA PHE A 20 22.44 -9.62 -5.82
C PHE A 20 23.41 -10.29 -4.83
N ARG A 21 24.32 -11.12 -5.33
CA ARG A 21 25.27 -11.95 -4.56
C ARG A 21 26.66 -12.04 -5.17
N TYR A 22 26.79 -11.82 -6.47
CA TYR A 22 28.07 -11.92 -7.14
C TYR A 22 28.87 -10.63 -7.00
N ASP A 23 29.97 -10.69 -6.27
CA ASP A 23 30.91 -9.58 -6.16
C ASP A 23 31.76 -9.51 -7.42
N ILE A 24 31.65 -8.40 -8.16
CA ILE A 24 32.33 -8.21 -9.44
C ILE A 24 33.85 -8.11 -9.26
N ASP A 25 34.30 -7.42 -8.22
CA ASP A 25 35.72 -7.18 -7.95
C ASP A 25 36.40 -8.47 -7.45
N SER A 26 35.75 -9.13 -6.49
CA SER A 26 36.27 -10.36 -5.91
C SER A 26 35.97 -11.62 -6.76
N GLN A 27 35.12 -11.49 -7.79
CA GLN A 27 34.61 -12.58 -8.62
C GLN A 27 34.03 -13.76 -7.83
N SER A 28 33.40 -13.50 -6.68
CA SER A 28 32.96 -14.53 -5.75
C SER A 28 31.62 -14.22 -5.09
N LYS A 29 31.07 -15.18 -4.36
CA LYS A 29 29.83 -14.98 -3.60
C LYS A 29 30.10 -14.01 -2.43
N ASN A 30 29.33 -12.94 -2.33
CA ASN A 30 29.38 -11.99 -1.23
C ASN A 30 27.99 -11.85 -0.58
N LYS A 31 27.91 -12.16 0.71
CA LYS A 31 26.66 -12.05 1.47
C LYS A 31 26.30 -10.60 1.80
N ALA A 32 27.24 -9.67 1.77
CA ALA A 32 26.99 -8.26 2.05
C ALA A 32 26.13 -7.60 0.97
N LEU A 33 26.23 -8.02 -0.30
CA LEU A 33 25.43 -7.46 -1.40
C LEU A 33 23.92 -7.64 -1.17
N LYS A 34 23.53 -8.78 -0.59
CA LYS A 34 22.14 -9.01 -0.15
C LYS A 34 21.67 -7.99 0.88
N LYS A 35 22.56 -7.58 1.79
CA LYS A 35 22.27 -6.57 2.80
C LYS A 35 22.08 -5.20 2.15
N GLU A 36 22.88 -4.84 1.15
CA GLU A 36 22.68 -3.59 0.41
C GLU A 36 21.35 -3.56 -0.35
N VAL A 37 20.95 -4.68 -0.96
CA VAL A 37 19.62 -4.79 -1.61
C VAL A 37 18.49 -4.63 -0.59
N THR A 38 18.56 -5.35 0.54
CA THR A 38 17.52 -5.24 1.59
C THR A 38 17.49 -3.89 2.28
N LYS A 39 18.64 -3.23 2.45
CA LYS A 39 18.75 -1.85 2.92
C LYS A 39 18.04 -0.88 1.98
N ALA A 40 18.26 -0.99 0.67
CA ALA A 40 17.57 -0.15 -0.31
C ALA A 40 16.04 -0.37 -0.27
N ILE A 41 15.61 -1.64 -0.21
CA ILE A 41 14.19 -1.99 -0.08
C ILE A 41 13.60 -1.38 1.20
N CYS A 42 14.29 -1.52 2.34
CA CYS A 42 13.87 -0.93 3.62
C CYS A 42 13.73 0.60 3.53
N GLY A 43 14.71 1.27 2.93
CA GLY A 43 14.66 2.72 2.70
C GLY A 43 13.44 3.14 1.90
N LEU A 44 13.13 2.43 0.81
CA LEU A 44 11.98 2.72 -0.05
C LEU A 44 10.64 2.39 0.64
N LEU A 45 10.55 1.29 1.38
CA LEU A 45 9.38 0.93 2.19
C LEU A 45 9.02 2.02 3.20
N ASN A 46 10.02 2.58 3.88
CA ASN A 46 9.83 3.64 4.87
C ASN A 46 9.63 5.04 4.26
N SER A 47 9.60 5.14 2.92
CA SER A 47 9.49 6.38 2.16
C SER A 47 8.25 6.36 1.28
N GLN A 48 8.37 6.72 -0.01
CA GLN A 48 7.23 6.78 -0.94
C GLN A 48 7.03 5.48 -1.73
N GLY A 49 7.73 4.39 -1.38
CA GLY A 49 7.89 3.24 -2.26
C GLY A 49 8.82 3.55 -3.43
N GLY A 50 8.80 2.70 -4.46
CA GLY A 50 9.64 2.84 -5.63
C GLY A 50 10.01 1.50 -6.25
N MET A 51 11.22 1.41 -6.78
CA MET A 51 11.73 0.20 -7.41
C MET A 51 13.23 0.01 -7.17
N VAL A 52 13.65 -1.25 -7.07
CA VAL A 52 15.05 -1.67 -7.12
C VAL A 52 15.25 -2.50 -8.38
N LEU A 53 16.23 -2.14 -9.21
CA LEU A 53 16.60 -2.91 -10.40
C LEU A 53 17.93 -3.62 -10.13
N ILE A 54 17.92 -4.96 -10.22
CA ILE A 54 19.12 -5.78 -10.07
C ILE A 54 19.58 -6.26 -11.45
N GLY A 55 20.88 -6.13 -11.74
CA GLY A 55 21.43 -6.32 -13.08
C GLY A 55 21.67 -5.00 -13.81
N VAL A 56 21.70 -3.89 -13.09
CA VAL A 56 21.98 -2.54 -13.63
C VAL A 56 23.06 -1.90 -12.76
N SER A 57 24.13 -1.39 -13.39
CA SER A 57 25.19 -0.69 -12.66
C SER A 57 24.83 0.78 -12.41
N ASP A 58 25.44 1.38 -11.39
CA ASP A 58 25.30 2.81 -11.04
C ASP A 58 25.59 3.77 -12.22
N GLY A 59 26.38 3.33 -13.21
CA GLY A 59 26.63 4.06 -14.46
C GLY A 59 25.51 3.95 -15.52
N CYS A 60 24.28 3.60 -15.13
CA CYS A 60 23.11 3.43 -16.00
C CYS A 60 23.31 2.42 -17.14
N LYS A 61 24.03 1.32 -16.88
CA LYS A 61 24.26 0.25 -17.86
C LYS A 61 23.56 -1.03 -17.44
N VAL A 62 22.87 -1.67 -18.38
CA VAL A 62 22.33 -3.01 -18.18
C VAL A 62 23.48 -4.03 -18.22
N LYS A 63 23.60 -4.81 -17.17
CA LYS A 63 24.66 -5.82 -16.95
C LYS A 63 24.12 -7.24 -17.02
N GLY A 64 22.81 -7.39 -16.80
CA GLY A 64 22.13 -8.67 -16.75
C GLY A 64 22.42 -9.46 -15.48
N LEU A 65 21.77 -10.61 -15.34
CA LEU A 65 21.84 -11.46 -14.14
C LEU A 65 22.81 -12.64 -14.28
N ASN A 66 23.50 -12.76 -15.40
CA ASN A 66 24.44 -13.85 -15.66
C ASN A 66 25.47 -14.09 -14.53
N PRO A 67 26.07 -13.05 -13.90
CA PRO A 67 26.98 -13.25 -12.78
C PRO A 67 26.32 -13.94 -11.57
N ASP A 68 25.11 -13.52 -11.20
CA ASP A 68 24.36 -14.13 -10.08
C ASP A 68 23.85 -15.53 -10.42
N LEU A 69 23.30 -15.73 -11.62
CA LEU A 69 22.74 -17.01 -12.04
C LEU A 69 23.78 -18.14 -12.04
N LYS A 70 25.06 -17.82 -12.32
CA LYS A 70 26.18 -18.78 -12.27
C LYS A 70 26.50 -19.26 -10.85
N LEU A 71 26.08 -18.55 -9.81
CA LEU A 71 26.26 -18.99 -8.42
C LEU A 71 25.30 -20.13 -8.03
N TYR A 72 24.23 -20.33 -8.80
CA TYR A 72 23.26 -21.40 -8.58
C TYR A 72 23.61 -22.63 -9.42
N LYS A 73 23.48 -23.81 -8.81
CA LYS A 73 23.82 -25.12 -9.42
C LYS A 73 22.57 -25.96 -9.68
N GLY A 74 21.52 -25.34 -10.19
CA GLY A 74 20.32 -26.04 -10.65
C GLY A 74 20.59 -26.83 -11.92
N GLU A 75 19.72 -27.81 -12.19
CA GLU A 75 19.83 -28.72 -13.35
C GLU A 75 19.54 -28.02 -14.69
N SER A 76 19.04 -26.78 -14.68
CA SER A 76 18.74 -25.98 -15.87
C SER A 76 18.80 -24.48 -15.58
N ALA A 77 18.87 -23.66 -16.64
CA ALA A 77 18.79 -22.21 -16.52
C ALA A 77 17.49 -21.74 -15.85
N ILE A 78 16.35 -22.37 -16.21
CA ILE A 78 15.05 -22.12 -15.59
C ILE A 78 15.12 -22.38 -14.09
N LYS A 79 15.76 -23.48 -13.66
CA LYS A 79 15.90 -23.79 -12.24
C LYS A 79 16.77 -22.77 -11.50
N ASN A 80 17.83 -22.27 -12.14
CA ASN A 80 18.65 -21.20 -11.57
C ASN A 80 17.88 -19.90 -11.40
N ARG A 81 17.01 -19.57 -12.37
CA ARG A 81 16.11 -18.40 -12.29
C ARG A 81 15.15 -18.51 -11.11
N ASP A 82 14.54 -19.67 -10.93
CA ASP A 82 13.67 -19.94 -9.77
C ASP A 82 14.42 -19.85 -8.45
N ASN A 83 15.65 -20.36 -8.41
CA ASN A 83 16.48 -20.34 -7.20
C ASN A 83 16.88 -18.91 -6.83
N LEU A 84 17.23 -18.06 -7.80
CA LEU A 84 17.52 -16.64 -7.56
C LEU A 84 16.29 -15.91 -7.00
N LEU A 85 15.11 -16.06 -7.60
CA LEU A 85 13.88 -15.44 -7.09
C LEU A 85 13.54 -15.90 -5.67
N LYS A 86 13.67 -17.21 -5.40
CA LYS A 86 13.45 -17.75 -4.05
C LYS A 86 14.43 -17.14 -3.05
N ASP A 87 15.68 -16.97 -3.45
CA ASP A 87 16.73 -16.42 -2.62
C ASP A 87 16.53 -14.93 -2.32
N ILE A 88 16.07 -14.14 -3.29
CA ILE A 88 15.65 -12.74 -3.08
C ILE A 88 14.47 -12.68 -2.10
N ASN A 89 13.43 -13.46 -2.34
CA ASN A 89 12.26 -13.53 -1.47
C ASN A 89 12.60 -13.96 -0.05
N SER A 90 13.44 -14.98 0.13
CA SER A 90 13.87 -15.43 1.45
C SER A 90 14.73 -14.40 2.15
N THR A 91 15.61 -13.72 1.41
CA THR A 91 16.47 -12.65 1.96
C THR A 91 15.63 -11.46 2.43
N CYS A 92 14.63 -11.04 1.64
CA CYS A 92 13.70 -9.99 2.06
C CYS A 92 12.93 -10.40 3.32
N ARG A 93 12.43 -11.63 3.37
CA ARG A 93 11.72 -12.15 4.56
C ARG A 93 12.60 -12.22 5.81
N GLU A 94 13.83 -12.68 5.64
CA GLU A 94 14.80 -12.85 6.74
C GLU A 94 15.21 -11.51 7.34
N HIS A 95 15.46 -10.50 6.49
CA HIS A 95 15.96 -9.21 6.95
C HIS A 95 14.85 -8.19 7.25
N LEU A 96 13.68 -8.27 6.61
CA LEU A 96 12.62 -7.24 6.72
C LEU A 96 11.32 -7.79 7.33
N GLY A 97 11.28 -9.08 7.65
CA GLY A 97 10.10 -9.75 8.20
C GLY A 97 9.08 -10.17 7.13
N THR A 98 8.06 -10.94 7.55
CA THR A 98 7.03 -11.47 6.64
C THR A 98 5.98 -10.45 6.24
N ARG A 99 5.81 -9.38 7.02
CA ARG A 99 4.77 -8.36 6.80
C ARG A 99 4.98 -7.57 5.52
N VAL A 100 6.24 -7.40 5.09
CA VAL A 100 6.56 -6.64 3.88
C VAL A 100 6.31 -7.40 2.58
N ILE A 101 6.04 -8.72 2.63
CA ILE A 101 5.86 -9.55 1.42
C ILE A 101 4.72 -9.01 0.54
N GLY A 102 3.63 -8.53 1.15
CA GLY A 102 2.50 -7.95 0.41
C GLY A 102 2.77 -6.58 -0.20
N LEU A 103 3.92 -5.96 0.11
CA LEU A 103 4.33 -4.66 -0.41
C LEU A 103 5.37 -4.78 -1.54
N LEU A 104 5.83 -6.00 -1.85
CA LEU A 104 6.86 -6.26 -2.84
C LEU A 104 6.30 -7.06 -4.02
N THR A 105 6.55 -6.61 -5.24
CA THR A 105 6.35 -7.39 -6.46
C THR A 105 7.71 -7.61 -7.11
N ILE A 106 8.14 -8.87 -7.27
CA ILE A 106 9.45 -9.23 -7.79
C ILE A 106 9.26 -9.98 -9.11
N SER A 107 9.76 -9.42 -10.22
CA SER A 107 9.68 -10.01 -11.55
C SER A 107 11.03 -10.03 -12.26
N TYR A 108 11.12 -10.86 -13.30
CA TYR A 108 12.16 -10.72 -14.32
C TYR A 108 11.66 -9.77 -15.40
N GLU A 109 12.51 -8.85 -15.82
CA GLU A 109 12.25 -7.96 -16.95
C GLU A 109 13.39 -8.07 -17.96
N THR A 110 13.08 -7.89 -19.25
CA THR A 110 14.09 -7.88 -20.32
C THR A 110 14.32 -6.46 -20.80
N VAL A 111 15.56 -5.99 -20.73
CA VAL A 111 15.99 -4.66 -21.14
C VAL A 111 17.28 -4.80 -21.94
N GLU A 112 17.34 -4.22 -23.15
CA GLU A 112 18.53 -4.31 -24.02
C GLU A 112 19.01 -5.76 -24.23
N GLU A 113 18.07 -6.68 -24.44
CA GLU A 113 18.31 -8.13 -24.64
C GLU A 113 18.87 -8.89 -23.41
N GLU A 114 19.09 -8.18 -22.30
CA GLU A 114 19.54 -8.76 -21.03
C GLU A 114 18.37 -8.88 -20.04
N GLU A 115 18.41 -9.90 -19.20
CA GLU A 115 17.42 -10.08 -18.13
C GLU A 115 17.89 -9.43 -16.83
N ILE A 116 17.00 -8.69 -16.19
CA ILE A 116 17.18 -8.03 -14.89
C ILE A 116 16.07 -8.46 -13.91
N ILE A 117 16.27 -8.22 -12.61
CA ILE A 117 15.19 -8.30 -11.63
C ILE A 117 14.64 -6.90 -11.41
N LEU A 118 13.32 -6.75 -11.49
CA LEU A 118 12.59 -5.59 -11.01
C LEU A 118 11.92 -5.95 -9.68
N ILE A 119 12.18 -5.15 -8.65
CA ILE A 119 11.47 -5.20 -7.37
C ILE A 119 10.65 -3.92 -7.24
N GLU A 120 9.34 -4.00 -7.48
CA GLU A 120 8.42 -2.90 -7.22
C GLU A 120 8.00 -2.89 -5.75
N ILE A 121 8.01 -1.71 -5.14
CA ILE A 121 7.87 -1.52 -3.68
C ILE A 121 6.77 -0.51 -3.42
N SER A 122 5.72 -0.96 -2.74
CA SER A 122 4.70 -0.08 -2.18
C SER A 122 5.17 0.51 -0.84
N PRO A 123 4.88 1.79 -0.54
CA PRO A 123 5.22 2.36 0.77
C PRO A 123 4.50 1.59 1.90
N SER A 124 5.19 1.43 3.02
CA SER A 124 4.64 0.85 4.25
C SER A 124 3.87 1.91 5.03
N ASP A 125 2.75 1.51 5.63
CA ASP A 125 1.99 2.37 6.55
C ASP A 125 2.52 2.30 8.00
N GLU A 126 3.48 1.41 8.26
CA GLU A 126 4.18 1.23 9.54
C GLU A 126 5.70 1.27 9.36
N PRO A 127 6.48 1.62 10.41
CA PRO A 127 7.94 1.54 10.38
C PRO A 127 8.44 0.12 10.06
N VAL A 128 9.32 -0.01 9.07
CA VAL A 128 10.03 -1.25 8.72
C VAL A 128 11.47 -1.16 9.20
N PHE A 129 11.92 -2.16 9.95
CA PHE A 129 13.30 -2.26 10.41
C PHE A 129 14.00 -3.42 9.69
N CYS A 130 15.24 -3.18 9.29
CA CYS A 130 16.14 -4.23 8.82
C CYS A 130 16.77 -4.96 10.01
N GLU A 131 16.74 -6.29 9.99
CA GLU A 131 17.17 -7.19 11.06
C GLU A 131 16.57 -6.83 12.43
N ASP A 132 15.33 -6.34 12.44
CA ASP A 132 14.57 -5.85 13.61
C ASP A 132 15.28 -4.76 14.43
N LYS A 133 16.26 -4.06 13.83
CA LYS A 133 17.14 -3.13 14.57
C LYS A 133 17.37 -1.81 13.87
N ILE A 134 17.59 -1.83 12.55
CA ILE A 134 18.09 -0.67 11.83
C ILE A 134 16.98 -0.07 10.97
N PHE A 135 16.67 1.20 11.19
CA PHE A 135 15.72 1.94 10.36
C PHE A 135 16.46 2.67 9.24
N TYR A 136 16.13 2.33 8.00
CA TYR A 136 16.63 3.01 6.82
C TYR A 136 15.55 3.90 6.20
N LEU A 137 15.97 5.06 5.72
CA LEU A 137 15.12 6.03 5.02
C LEU A 137 15.74 6.40 3.67
N ARG A 138 14.92 6.46 2.61
CA ARG A 138 15.33 7.00 1.32
C ARG A 138 15.30 8.53 1.38
N ASN A 139 16.43 9.16 1.06
CA ASN A 139 16.58 10.60 0.99
C ASN A 139 17.24 10.99 -0.34
N GLY A 140 16.42 11.37 -1.33
CA GLY A 140 16.88 11.50 -2.70
C GLY A 140 17.44 10.16 -3.21
N PRO A 141 18.58 10.14 -3.93
CA PRO A 141 19.21 8.90 -4.39
C PRO A 141 19.99 8.16 -3.28
N ALA A 142 20.00 8.62 -2.03
CA ALA A 142 20.73 7.99 -0.95
C ALA A 142 19.79 7.26 0.03
N THR A 143 20.27 6.16 0.61
CA THR A 143 19.61 5.51 1.75
C THR A 143 20.40 5.78 3.03
N ILE A 144 19.78 6.49 3.97
CA ILE A 144 20.39 6.88 5.25
C ILE A 144 19.80 6.08 6.41
N GLN A 145 20.58 5.90 7.47
CA GLN A 145 20.09 5.33 8.72
C GLN A 145 19.58 6.45 9.62
N LEU A 146 18.37 6.31 10.15
CA LEU A 146 17.84 7.21 11.18
C LEU A 146 17.90 6.55 12.54
N GLU A 147 18.28 7.32 13.55
CA GLU A 147 18.35 6.86 14.94
C GLU A 147 17.87 7.94 15.91
N GLY A 148 17.63 7.54 17.15
CA GLY A 148 17.33 8.46 18.26
C GLY A 148 16.16 9.40 17.96
N ARG A 149 16.41 10.71 18.09
CA ARG A 149 15.39 11.75 17.90
C ARG A 149 14.90 11.83 16.46
N ASP A 150 15.78 11.73 15.47
CA ASP A 150 15.39 11.87 14.06
C ASP A 150 14.46 10.73 13.63
N LEU A 151 14.76 9.50 14.08
CA LEU A 151 13.87 8.35 13.88
C LEU A 151 12.51 8.56 14.55
N THR A 152 12.51 9.02 15.81
CA THR A 152 11.28 9.22 16.59
C THR A 152 10.39 10.28 15.92
N ASP A 153 10.97 11.43 15.58
CA ASP A 153 10.25 12.54 14.96
C ASP A 153 9.73 12.17 13.57
N TYR A 154 10.54 11.48 12.76
CA TYR A 154 10.10 10.95 11.47
C TYR A 154 8.94 9.98 11.66
N SER A 155 9.07 9.02 12.57
CA SER A 155 8.07 7.97 12.75
C SER A 155 6.71 8.53 13.16
N ILE A 156 6.69 9.49 14.10
CA ILE A 156 5.47 10.16 14.54
C ILE A 156 4.82 10.95 13.39
N LYS A 157 5.62 11.70 12.62
CA LYS A 157 5.09 12.55 11.54
C LYS A 157 4.60 11.75 10.34
N HIS A 158 5.34 10.68 9.98
CA HIS A 158 5.10 9.90 8.78
C HIS A 158 4.09 8.78 9.02
N PHE A 159 4.23 8.00 10.09
CA PHE A 159 3.37 6.86 10.38
C PHE A 159 2.29 7.18 11.43
N GLY A 160 2.58 8.05 12.40
CA GLY A 160 1.63 8.39 13.49
C GLY A 160 0.35 9.12 13.03
N ARG A 161 0.34 9.71 11.82
CA ARG A 161 -0.88 10.25 11.21
C ARG A 161 -1.90 9.18 10.89
N ASN A 162 -1.47 7.97 10.53
CA ASN A 162 -2.37 6.88 10.19
C ASN A 162 -3.08 6.35 11.45
N GLU A 163 -2.38 6.19 12.58
CA GLU A 163 -2.98 5.77 13.84
C GLU A 163 -3.94 6.83 14.40
N SER A 164 -3.52 8.10 14.48
CA SER A 164 -4.39 9.17 15.00
C SER A 164 -5.63 9.38 14.12
N GLN A 165 -5.52 9.24 12.80
CA GLN A 165 -6.67 9.29 11.90
C GLN A 165 -7.57 8.05 12.03
N LYS A 166 -6.99 6.85 12.20
CA LYS A 166 -7.74 5.61 12.49
C LYS A 166 -8.51 5.72 13.80
N GLU A 167 -7.89 6.22 14.87
CA GLU A 167 -8.54 6.43 16.18
C GLU A 167 -9.66 7.48 16.11
N GLN A 168 -9.41 8.63 15.49
CA GLN A 168 -10.44 9.67 15.30
C GLN A 168 -11.62 9.15 14.47
N LEU A 169 -11.34 8.34 13.45
CA LEU A 169 -12.37 7.72 12.63
C LEU A 169 -13.14 6.64 13.41
N GLY A 170 -12.44 5.80 14.17
CA GLY A 170 -13.03 4.78 15.02
C GLY A 170 -13.98 5.39 16.06
N GLU A 171 -13.57 6.45 16.75
CA GLU A 171 -14.43 7.17 17.68
C GLU A 171 -15.61 7.85 16.99
N LYS A 172 -15.45 8.41 15.78
CA LYS A 172 -16.58 8.94 14.99
C LYS A 172 -17.59 7.85 14.61
N PHE A 173 -17.15 6.69 14.13
CA PHE A 173 -18.05 5.57 13.80
C PHE A 173 -18.72 4.98 15.02
N LYS A 174 -18.02 4.90 16.15
CA LYS A 174 -18.58 4.46 17.44
C LYS A 174 -19.65 5.44 17.94
N ASN A 175 -19.41 6.75 17.80
CA ASN A 175 -20.40 7.77 18.12
C ASN A 175 -21.61 7.71 17.18
N LEU A 176 -21.39 7.49 15.88
CA LEU A 176 -22.44 7.28 14.90
C LEU A 176 -23.30 6.05 15.26
N TYR A 177 -22.68 4.91 15.55
CA TYR A 177 -23.35 3.67 15.98
C TYR A 177 -24.19 3.86 17.25
N ASN A 178 -23.63 4.50 18.28
CA ASN A 178 -24.33 4.74 19.54
C ASN A 178 -25.53 5.69 19.39
N ARG A 179 -25.49 6.61 18.42
CA ARG A 179 -26.53 7.60 18.16
C ARG A 179 -27.59 7.13 17.17
N LEU A 180 -27.27 6.17 16.31
CA LEU A 180 -28.24 5.47 15.48
C LEU A 180 -29.21 4.61 16.31
N ALA A 181 -28.83 4.27 17.54
CA ALA A 181 -29.75 3.71 18.55
C ALA A 181 -30.65 4.78 19.23
N SER A 182 -30.54 6.06 18.84
CA SER A 182 -31.39 7.17 19.31
C SER A 182 -32.71 7.21 18.56
N LYS A 183 -33.77 7.73 19.20
CA LYS A 183 -35.12 7.89 18.63
C LYS A 183 -35.35 9.24 17.94
N ASP A 184 -34.30 10.01 17.63
CA ASP A 184 -34.39 11.35 17.04
C ASP A 184 -33.85 11.35 15.58
N PRO A 185 -34.72 11.33 14.56
CA PRO A 185 -34.34 11.15 13.17
C PRO A 185 -33.54 12.30 12.54
N GLU A 186 -33.76 13.56 12.95
CA GLU A 186 -33.08 14.73 12.35
C GLU A 186 -31.59 14.76 12.71
N TYR A 187 -31.25 14.41 13.95
CA TYR A 187 -29.87 14.35 14.42
C TYR A 187 -29.07 13.22 13.76
N VAL A 188 -29.72 12.07 13.54
CA VAL A 188 -29.14 10.92 12.84
C VAL A 188 -28.74 11.29 11.40
N ILE A 189 -29.59 12.03 10.67
CA ILE A 189 -29.32 12.44 9.28
C ILE A 189 -28.12 13.40 9.18
N ILE A 190 -27.99 14.36 10.10
CA ILE A 190 -26.88 15.33 10.13
C ILE A 190 -25.54 14.62 10.39
N ASP A 191 -25.50 13.73 11.38
CA ASP A 191 -24.28 13.01 11.76
C ASP A 191 -23.85 11.98 10.71
N VAL A 192 -24.80 11.30 10.04
CA VAL A 192 -24.49 10.43 8.88
C VAL A 192 -23.92 11.27 7.73
N LYS A 193 -24.51 12.42 7.39
CA LYS A 193 -23.97 13.33 6.36
C LYS A 193 -22.56 13.80 6.70
N SER A 194 -22.33 14.21 7.95
CA SER A 194 -21.00 14.65 8.41
C SER A 194 -19.98 13.51 8.33
N SER A 195 -20.36 12.31 8.77
CA SER A 195 -19.49 11.13 8.72
C SER A 195 -19.14 10.77 7.28
N VAL A 196 -20.12 10.79 6.38
CA VAL A 196 -19.93 10.49 4.96
C VAL A 196 -19.13 11.59 4.23
N GLU A 197 -19.33 12.86 4.56
CA GLU A 197 -18.50 13.96 4.04
C GLU A 197 -17.04 13.85 4.49
N ASP A 198 -16.81 13.50 5.75
CA ASP A 198 -15.47 13.29 6.28
C ASP A 198 -14.81 12.07 5.65
N ILE A 199 -15.59 11.03 5.35
CA ILE A 199 -15.11 9.87 4.61
C ILE A 199 -14.60 10.26 3.21
N GLY A 200 -15.21 11.25 2.57
CA GLY A 200 -14.77 11.79 1.28
C GLY A 200 -13.63 12.81 1.34
N LYS A 201 -13.32 13.38 2.52
CA LYS A 201 -12.26 14.40 2.72
C LYS A 201 -10.95 13.79 3.21
N ILE A 202 -11.03 12.76 4.04
CA ILE A 202 -9.88 11.97 4.49
C ILE A 202 -9.58 10.97 3.36
N ASN A 203 -8.31 10.74 3.03
CA ASN A 203 -7.90 9.87 1.91
C ASN A 203 -8.14 8.37 2.23
N LEU A 204 -9.38 8.03 2.60
CA LEU A 204 -9.84 6.73 3.11
C LEU A 204 -9.94 5.66 2.03
N GLY A 205 -9.93 6.04 0.74
CA GLY A 205 -9.78 5.06 -0.33
C GLY A 205 -8.54 4.20 -0.13
N LYS A 206 -7.49 4.75 0.48
CA LYS A 206 -6.25 4.04 0.81
C LYS A 206 -6.37 3.20 2.10
N ILE A 207 -7.06 3.69 3.13
CA ILE A 207 -7.18 3.05 4.46
C ILE A 207 -8.21 1.91 4.45
N LEU A 208 -9.33 2.07 3.74
CA LEU A 208 -10.43 1.10 3.67
C LEU A 208 -10.46 0.31 2.34
N LYS A 209 -9.50 0.57 1.43
CA LYS A 209 -9.47 0.03 0.05
C LYS A 209 -10.80 0.26 -0.68
N MET A 210 -11.26 1.50 -0.69
CA MET A 210 -12.51 1.91 -1.34
C MET A 210 -12.21 2.74 -2.59
N GLU A 211 -12.89 2.43 -3.68
CA GLU A 211 -12.86 3.24 -4.89
C GLU A 211 -13.93 4.33 -4.81
N TYR A 212 -13.71 5.47 -5.47
CA TYR A 212 -14.70 6.55 -5.53
C TYR A 212 -14.90 7.00 -6.97
N ILE A 213 -16.15 7.37 -7.30
CA ILE A 213 -16.50 8.04 -8.54
C ILE A 213 -17.13 9.38 -8.16
N ILE A 214 -16.51 10.47 -8.61
CA ILE A 214 -17.02 11.83 -8.45
C ILE A 214 -17.60 12.27 -9.79
N ASP A 215 -18.91 12.54 -9.82
CA ASP A 215 -19.58 13.24 -10.90
C ASP A 215 -20.02 14.65 -10.42
N SER A 216 -20.19 15.57 -11.36
CA SER A 216 -20.67 16.95 -11.21
C SER A 216 -21.98 17.11 -10.42
N LYS A 217 -22.75 16.03 -10.22
CA LYS A 217 -24.06 16.01 -9.54
C LYS A 217 -24.15 15.01 -8.38
N GLU A 218 -23.25 14.03 -8.30
CA GLU A 218 -23.28 12.94 -7.32
C GLU A 218 -21.88 12.52 -6.91
N ARG A 219 -21.69 12.23 -5.62
CA ARG A 219 -20.52 11.52 -5.10
C ARG A 219 -20.93 10.09 -4.84
N ILE A 220 -20.30 9.14 -5.53
CA ILE A 220 -20.56 7.71 -5.37
C ILE A 220 -19.33 7.06 -4.77
N MET A 221 -19.48 6.52 -3.58
CA MET A 221 -18.49 5.71 -2.91
C MET A 221 -18.74 4.23 -3.21
N LEU A 222 -17.73 3.56 -3.78
CA LEU A 222 -17.79 2.16 -4.15
C LEU A 222 -17.20 1.35 -3.00
N MET A 223 -18.05 0.68 -2.23
CA MET A 223 -17.61 -0.13 -1.09
C MET A 223 -17.37 -1.58 -1.51
N GLU A 224 -18.25 -2.11 -2.36
CA GLU A 224 -18.09 -3.34 -3.14
C GLU A 224 -18.81 -3.15 -4.46
N HIS A 225 -18.06 -3.10 -5.58
CA HIS A 225 -18.56 -2.78 -6.92
C HIS A 225 -19.84 -3.56 -7.34
N ASN A 226 -20.06 -4.74 -6.74
CA ASN A 226 -21.17 -5.65 -7.04
C ASN A 226 -22.14 -5.89 -5.86
N LYS A 227 -22.04 -5.15 -4.74
CA LYS A 227 -22.96 -5.33 -3.59
C LYS A 227 -23.45 -4.02 -2.98
N TRP A 228 -22.58 -3.05 -2.74
CA TRP A 228 -22.94 -1.83 -2.01
C TRP A 228 -22.19 -0.61 -2.54
N ASN A 229 -22.95 0.39 -2.98
CA ASN A 229 -22.48 1.72 -3.33
C ASN A 229 -23.23 2.75 -2.48
N LEU A 230 -22.54 3.79 -2.05
CA LEU A 230 -23.12 4.90 -1.31
C LEU A 230 -23.16 6.13 -2.22
N SER A 231 -24.35 6.67 -2.50
CA SER A 231 -24.54 7.86 -3.35
C SER A 231 -25.01 9.05 -2.53
N ILE A 232 -24.36 10.19 -2.73
CA ILE A 232 -24.72 11.48 -2.13
C ILE A 232 -24.97 12.47 -3.26
N LYS A 233 -26.21 12.97 -3.37
CA LYS A 233 -26.52 14.07 -4.29
C LYS A 233 -26.06 15.40 -3.72
N THR A 234 -25.37 16.21 -4.52
CA THR A 234 -24.73 17.46 -4.08
C THR A 234 -25.55 18.73 -4.41
N ARG A 235 -26.87 18.65 -4.69
CA ARG A 235 -27.68 19.85 -5.03
C ARG A 235 -29.00 19.98 -4.26
N SER A 236 -29.32 21.25 -3.95
CA SER A 236 -30.51 21.88 -3.32
C SER A 236 -31.09 21.27 -2.04
N SER A 237 -31.13 19.95 -1.93
CA SER A 237 -31.48 19.23 -0.70
C SER A 237 -30.62 17.95 -0.68
N PRO A 238 -29.49 17.91 0.05
CA PRO A 238 -28.64 16.74 0.08
C PRO A 238 -29.36 15.64 0.86
N HIS A 239 -29.57 14.48 0.24
CA HIS A 239 -30.15 13.30 0.90
C HIS A 239 -29.25 12.09 0.67
N LEU A 240 -29.10 11.28 1.72
CA LEU A 240 -28.24 10.10 1.72
C LEU A 240 -28.97 8.97 1.01
N ARG A 241 -28.32 8.33 0.04
CA ARG A 241 -28.87 7.15 -0.63
C ARG A 241 -27.90 5.98 -0.56
N LEU A 242 -28.39 4.83 -0.12
CA LEU A 242 -27.67 3.56 -0.28
C LEU A 242 -28.13 2.88 -1.55
N ILE A 243 -27.19 2.45 -2.37
CA ILE A 243 -27.45 1.66 -3.57
C ILE A 243 -26.94 0.24 -3.28
N LYS A 244 -27.87 -0.70 -3.11
CA LYS A 244 -27.56 -2.12 -2.94
C LYS A 244 -27.74 -2.82 -4.27
N TYR A 245 -26.79 -3.67 -4.64
CA TYR A 245 -26.90 -4.51 -5.83
C TYR A 245 -27.34 -5.91 -5.41
N ILE A 246 -28.51 -6.33 -5.90
CA ILE A 246 -29.10 -7.64 -5.62
C ILE A 246 -29.27 -8.33 -6.97
N ASN A 247 -28.55 -9.44 -7.18
CA ASN A 247 -28.62 -10.24 -8.41
C ASN A 247 -28.31 -9.46 -9.72
N GLY A 248 -27.52 -8.39 -9.64
CA GLY A 248 -27.16 -7.56 -10.80
C GLY A 248 -28.03 -6.31 -10.97
N ASP A 249 -29.17 -6.23 -10.29
CA ASP A 249 -30.03 -5.05 -10.28
C ASP A 249 -29.69 -4.15 -9.09
N SER A 250 -29.70 -2.83 -9.31
CA SER A 250 -29.48 -1.85 -8.26
C SER A 250 -30.81 -1.42 -7.64
N GLN A 251 -30.92 -1.51 -6.32
CA GLN A 251 -31.99 -0.89 -5.54
C GLN A 251 -31.44 0.30 -4.78
N THR A 252 -32.11 1.45 -4.91
CA THR A 252 -31.74 2.68 -4.20
C THR A 252 -32.68 2.88 -3.02
N TYR A 253 -32.10 3.08 -1.84
CA TYR A 253 -32.79 3.36 -0.60
C TYR A 253 -32.50 4.80 -0.20
N ASP A 254 -33.56 5.60 -0.08
CA ASP A 254 -33.47 6.99 0.32
C ASP A 254 -33.65 7.12 1.83
N PHE A 255 -32.77 7.86 2.49
CA PHE A 255 -32.78 8.06 3.93
C PHE A 255 -33.29 9.44 4.33
N GLU A 256 -34.18 10.03 3.52
CA GLU A 256 -35.07 11.12 3.96
C GLU A 256 -35.94 10.72 5.17
N ILE A 257 -36.32 9.46 5.26
CA ILE A 257 -37.13 8.88 6.36
C ILE A 257 -36.44 7.58 6.83
N PRO A 258 -35.48 7.67 7.77
CA PRO A 258 -34.64 6.53 8.17
C PRO A 258 -35.41 5.30 8.67
N ASP A 259 -36.57 5.53 9.31
CA ASP A 259 -37.40 4.50 9.93
C ASP A 259 -37.96 3.48 8.91
N GLU A 260 -38.14 3.85 7.63
CA GLU A 260 -38.64 2.93 6.59
C GLU A 260 -37.55 2.01 6.02
N ASN A 261 -36.28 2.32 6.26
CA ASN A 261 -35.12 1.61 5.69
C ASN A 261 -34.14 1.14 6.79
N GLU A 262 -34.62 0.97 8.03
CA GLU A 262 -33.81 0.64 9.21
C GLU A 262 -32.99 -0.66 9.03
N ASP A 263 -33.60 -1.70 8.44
CA ASP A 263 -32.93 -2.98 8.18
C ASP A 263 -31.73 -2.83 7.22
N ILE A 264 -31.91 -2.04 6.16
CA ILE A 264 -30.89 -1.77 5.14
C ILE A 264 -29.77 -0.91 5.73
N LEU A 265 -30.12 0.04 6.59
CA LEU A 265 -29.15 0.86 7.31
C LEU A 265 -28.31 0.01 8.27
N ASN A 266 -28.95 -0.87 9.04
CA ASN A 266 -28.27 -1.79 9.95
C ASN A 266 -27.34 -2.75 9.21
N GLU A 267 -27.76 -3.25 8.05
CA GLU A 267 -26.91 -4.08 7.19
C GLU A 267 -25.67 -3.33 6.69
N PHE A 268 -25.84 -2.08 6.24
CA PHE A 268 -24.75 -1.20 5.84
C PHE A 268 -23.77 -0.91 6.99
N LEU A 269 -24.27 -0.61 8.19
CA LEU A 269 -23.44 -0.33 9.36
C LEU A 269 -22.65 -1.56 9.81
N ASN A 270 -23.25 -2.75 9.73
CA ASN A 270 -22.55 -3.99 10.02
C ASN A 270 -21.44 -4.26 9.00
N LEU A 271 -21.67 -3.98 7.71
CA LEU A 271 -20.62 -4.08 6.68
C LEU A 271 -19.44 -3.14 6.98
N ILE A 272 -19.71 -1.90 7.36
CA ILE A 272 -18.66 -0.94 7.76
C ILE A 272 -17.91 -1.48 8.99
N LYS A 273 -18.62 -1.95 10.01
CA LYS A 273 -18.05 -2.51 11.23
C LYS A 273 -17.15 -3.70 10.96
N ASP A 274 -17.58 -4.63 10.11
CA ASP A 274 -16.80 -5.81 9.73
C ASP A 274 -15.57 -5.43 8.91
N ARG A 275 -15.67 -4.42 8.05
CA ARG A 275 -14.50 -3.88 7.33
C ARG A 275 -13.51 -3.20 8.27
N CYS A 276 -13.98 -2.42 9.24
CA CYS A 276 -13.10 -1.82 10.22
C CYS A 276 -12.37 -2.89 11.05
N LYS A 277 -13.07 -3.96 11.49
CA LYS A 277 -12.43 -5.11 12.15
C LYS A 277 -11.40 -5.81 11.26
N LYS A 278 -11.75 -6.07 10.00
CA LYS A 278 -10.87 -6.76 9.04
C LYS A 278 -9.59 -5.96 8.74
N ASN A 279 -9.63 -4.63 8.88
CA ASN A 279 -8.50 -3.74 8.64
C ASN A 279 -7.90 -3.19 9.95
N GLU A 280 -8.17 -3.84 11.09
CA GLU A 280 -7.59 -3.49 12.40
C GLU A 280 -7.77 -2.01 12.78
N ILE A 281 -8.94 -1.44 12.46
CA ILE A 281 -9.35 -0.08 12.85
C ILE A 281 -9.99 -0.07 14.25
N PHE A 282 -10.47 -1.24 14.73
CA PHE A 282 -10.98 -1.50 16.08
C PHE A 282 -10.39 -2.79 16.62
#